data_AF-A0A529FH96-F1
#
_entry.id   AF-A0A529FH96-F1
#
_cell.length_a   1.000
_cell.length_b   1.000
_cell.length_c   1.000
_cell.angle_alpha   90.00
_cell.angle_beta   90.00
_cell.angle_gamma   90.00
#
_symmetry.space_group_name_H-M   'P 1'
#
loop_
_entity.id
_entity.type
_entity.pdbx_description
1 polymer ?
#
loop_
_entity_poly.entity_id
_entity_poly.type
_entity_poly.pdbx_seq_one_letter_code
_entity_poly.pdbx_strand_id
1 'polypeptide(L)'
;MTLRSNTLKSAITAMLMLGAAGLSSQAARADAIDDITKAGTVNVGIFSDFPPFSSASADMSIKGYDIDVAQAIADSLKVKLNLVSVTGQNRIPYL
;
A
#
# COMPACT_ATOMS: atom_id res chain seq x y z
N MET A 1 -9.25 -53.50 24.92
CA MET A 1 -10.16 -52.36 25.20
C MET A 1 -9.38 -51.04 25.11
N THR A 2 -8.74 -50.77 23.97
CA THR A 2 -7.76 -49.66 23.79
C THR A 2 -8.02 -48.83 22.54
N LEU A 3 -8.83 -49.29 21.58
CA LEU A 3 -9.11 -48.56 20.35
C LEU A 3 -10.05 -47.35 20.54
N ARG A 4 -10.94 -47.37 21.55
CA ARG A 4 -11.87 -46.26 21.83
C ARG A 4 -11.20 -45.01 22.39
N SER A 5 -10.06 -45.13 23.06
CA SER A 5 -9.36 -43.97 23.66
C SER A 5 -8.47 -43.24 22.65
N ASN A 6 -7.91 -43.96 21.65
CA ASN A 6 -7.10 -43.34 20.60
C ASN A 6 -7.94 -42.56 19.59
N THR A 7 -9.16 -43.01 19.25
CA THR A 7 -10.07 -42.25 18.38
C THR A 7 -10.54 -40.95 19.03
N LEU A 8 -10.81 -40.98 20.34
CA LEU A 8 -11.17 -39.78 21.10
C LEU A 8 -10.00 -38.77 21.17
N LYS A 9 -8.77 -39.25 21.38
CA LYS A 9 -7.55 -38.41 21.34
C LYS A 9 -7.32 -37.79 19.96
N SER A 10 -7.46 -38.55 18.89
CA SER A 10 -7.32 -38.03 17.52
C SER A 10 -8.40 -36.99 17.17
N ALA A 11 -9.63 -37.15 17.65
CA ALA A 11 -10.69 -36.16 17.46
C ALA A 11 -10.38 -34.83 18.17
N ILE A 12 -9.82 -34.90 19.38
CA ILE A 12 -9.40 -33.71 20.14
C ILE A 12 -8.22 -33.01 19.46
N THR A 13 -7.22 -33.75 18.98
CA THR A 13 -6.08 -33.19 18.25
C THR A 13 -6.52 -32.53 16.94
N ALA A 14 -7.47 -33.14 16.21
CA ALA A 14 -8.02 -32.55 15.00
C ALA A 14 -8.77 -31.24 15.29
N MET A 15 -9.59 -31.19 16.35
CA MET A 15 -10.26 -29.96 16.78
C MET A 15 -9.29 -28.85 17.21
N LEU A 16 -8.21 -29.20 17.91
CA LEU A 16 -7.15 -28.24 18.28
C LEU A 16 -6.43 -27.66 17.06
N MET A 17 -6.14 -28.50 16.06
CA MET A 17 -5.50 -28.06 14.81
C MET A 17 -6.43 -27.16 13.96
N LEU A 18 -7.74 -27.46 13.91
CA LEU A 18 -8.72 -26.59 13.25
C LEU A 18 -8.89 -25.24 14.00
N GLY A 19 -8.84 -25.25 15.34
CA GLY A 19 -8.90 -24.03 16.14
C GLY A 19 -7.69 -23.11 15.94
N ALA A 20 -6.49 -23.68 15.78
CA ALA A 20 -5.26 -22.92 15.54
C ALA A 20 -5.24 -22.22 14.17
N ALA A 21 -5.87 -22.80 13.15
CA ALA A 21 -5.95 -22.21 11.81
C ALA A 21 -6.87 -20.97 11.72
N GLY A 22 -7.80 -20.80 12.67
CA GLY A 22 -8.67 -19.62 12.73
C GLY A 22 -8.03 -18.39 13.39
N LEU A 23 -7.05 -18.61 14.28
CA LEU A 23 -6.38 -17.54 15.03
C LEU A 23 -5.27 -16.82 14.23
N SER A 24 -4.88 -17.35 13.07
CA SER A 24 -3.88 -16.73 12.20
C SER A 24 -4.45 -15.74 11.18
N SER A 25 -5.73 -15.35 11.32
CA SER A 25 -6.32 -14.27 10.53
C SER A 25 -5.78 -12.91 11.02
N GLN A 26 -4.54 -12.61 10.61
CA GLN A 26 -4.01 -11.27 10.75
C GLN A 26 -4.91 -10.34 9.93
N ALA A 27 -5.66 -9.46 10.60
CA ALA A 27 -6.46 -8.45 9.93
C ALA A 27 -5.55 -7.64 8.99
N ALA A 28 -5.86 -7.66 7.70
CA ALA A 28 -5.19 -6.82 6.73
C ALA A 28 -5.42 -5.36 7.10
N ARG A 29 -4.35 -4.61 7.38
CA ARG A 29 -4.40 -3.18 7.65
C ARG A 29 -4.38 -2.44 6.32
N ALA A 30 -5.56 -2.02 5.87
CA ALA A 30 -5.75 -1.25 4.64
C ALA A 30 -5.77 0.26 4.95
N ASP A 31 -4.84 0.71 5.79
CA ASP A 31 -4.92 1.99 6.49
C ASP A 31 -4.22 3.12 5.71
N ALA A 32 -3.70 2.83 4.51
CA ALA A 32 -2.83 3.74 3.76
C ALA A 32 -3.49 5.09 3.44
N ILE A 33 -4.78 5.10 3.05
CA ILE A 33 -5.51 6.33 2.77
C ILE A 33 -5.75 7.15 4.04
N ASP A 34 -6.03 6.47 5.15
CA ASP A 34 -6.19 7.12 6.45
C ASP A 34 -4.86 7.72 6.92
N ASP A 35 -3.75 7.02 6.71
CA ASP A 35 -2.41 7.49 7.06
C ASP A 35 -2.02 8.72 6.22
N ILE A 36 -2.31 8.71 4.91
CA ILE A 36 -2.13 9.88 4.04
C ILE A 36 -2.98 11.06 4.53
N THR A 37 -4.25 10.81 4.85
CA THR A 37 -5.17 11.85 5.32
C THR A 37 -4.70 12.45 6.64
N LYS A 38 -4.24 11.62 7.59
CA LYS A 38 -3.65 12.06 8.87
C LYS A 38 -2.36 12.84 8.67
N ALA A 39 -1.51 12.43 7.74
CA ALA A 39 -0.27 13.15 7.40
C ALA A 39 -0.54 14.50 6.72
N GLY A 40 -1.71 14.65 6.08
CA GLY A 40 -2.11 15.87 5.38
C GLY A 40 -1.31 16.13 4.10
N THR A 41 -0.52 15.15 3.64
CA THR A 41 0.29 15.22 2.41
C THR A 41 0.35 13.85 1.74
N VAL A 42 0.25 13.82 0.41
CA VAL A 42 0.52 12.64 -0.42
C VAL A 42 1.82 12.84 -1.20
N ASN A 43 2.73 11.88 -1.09
CA ASN A 43 3.97 11.86 -1.86
C ASN A 43 3.75 11.07 -3.15
N VAL A 44 4.06 11.66 -4.30
CA VAL A 44 3.90 11.00 -5.61
C VAL A 44 5.23 11.00 -6.35
N GLY A 45 5.76 9.80 -6.61
CA GLY A 45 6.98 9.60 -7.38
C GLY A 45 6.73 9.78 -8.88
N ILE A 46 7.45 10.70 -9.52
CA ILE A 46 7.35 10.98 -10.97
C ILE A 46 8.74 11.01 -11.62
N PHE A 47 8.82 10.64 -12.89
CA PHE A 47 9.97 11.02 -13.73
C PHE A 47 9.87 12.50 -14.05
N SER A 48 10.98 13.25 -14.18
CA SER A 48 10.92 14.72 -14.35
C SER A 48 11.24 15.17 -15.79
N ASP A 49 11.52 14.19 -16.65
CA ASP A 49 12.17 14.32 -17.94
C ASP A 49 11.50 13.42 -18.99
N PHE A 50 10.19 13.16 -18.84
CA PHE A 50 9.43 12.28 -19.72
C PHE A 50 8.21 12.99 -20.34
N PRO A 51 8.42 13.94 -21.29
CA PRO A 51 7.30 14.59 -21.99
C PRO A 51 6.45 13.59 -22.77
N PRO A 52 5.11 13.78 -22.86
CA PRO A 52 4.32 14.89 -22.30
C PRO A 52 3.80 14.63 -20.87
N PHE A 53 4.21 13.53 -20.23
CA PHE A 53 3.67 13.08 -18.95
C PHE A 53 4.18 13.90 -17.78
N SER A 54 5.46 14.24 -17.81
CA SER A 54 6.09 15.05 -16.77
C SER A 54 7.38 15.66 -17.31
N SER A 55 7.48 16.98 -17.26
CA SER A 55 8.63 17.70 -17.78
C SER A 55 8.82 19.04 -17.09
N ALA A 56 10.07 19.46 -16.97
CA ALA A 56 10.39 20.80 -16.53
C ALA A 56 9.83 21.85 -17.51
N SER A 57 9.13 22.84 -16.98
CA SER A 57 8.61 23.99 -17.70
C SER A 57 9.55 25.18 -17.59
N ALA A 58 9.30 26.23 -18.39
CA ALA A 58 10.11 27.44 -18.41
C ALA A 58 10.18 28.18 -17.05
N ASP A 59 9.18 27.96 -16.18
CA ASP A 59 9.10 28.50 -14.82
C ASP A 59 9.79 27.60 -13.77
N MET A 60 10.54 26.57 -14.21
CA MET A 60 11.18 25.54 -13.39
C MET A 60 10.21 24.65 -12.59
N SER A 61 8.90 24.76 -12.81
CA SER A 61 7.94 23.79 -12.28
C SER A 61 7.90 22.54 -13.17
N ILE A 62 7.48 21.41 -12.60
CA ILE A 62 7.19 20.20 -13.38
C ILE A 62 5.73 20.25 -13.81
N LYS A 63 5.47 20.05 -15.11
CA LYS A 63 4.12 20.01 -15.69
C LYS A 63 3.96 18.77 -16.57
N GLY A 64 2.71 18.35 -16.74
CA GLY A 64 2.33 17.25 -17.62
C GLY A 64 1.20 16.42 -17.03
N TYR A 65 0.75 15.43 -17.80
CA TYR A 65 -0.39 14.57 -17.44
C TYR A 65 -0.27 13.92 -16.05
N ASP A 66 0.91 13.43 -15.68
CA ASP A 66 1.12 12.76 -14.38
C ASP A 66 0.93 13.75 -13.21
N ILE A 67 1.27 15.01 -13.43
CA ILE A 67 1.13 16.08 -12.42
C ILE A 67 -0.34 16.44 -12.24
N ASP A 68 -1.09 16.54 -13.33
CA ASP A 68 -2.52 16.83 -13.29
C ASP A 68 -3.30 15.72 -12.57
N VAL A 69 -2.97 14.45 -12.86
CA VAL A 69 -3.57 13.30 -12.17
C VAL A 69 -3.19 13.27 -10.69
N ALA A 70 -1.91 13.49 -10.36
CA ALA A 70 -1.46 13.53 -8.98
C ALA A 70 -2.15 14.65 -8.18
N GLN A 71 -2.34 15.82 -8.79
CA GLN A 71 -3.05 16.93 -8.18
C GLN A 71 -4.53 16.59 -7.95
N ALA A 72 -5.20 16.00 -8.94
CA ALA A 72 -6.60 15.58 -8.80
C ALA A 72 -6.80 14.56 -7.66
N ILE A 73 -5.85 13.64 -7.47
CA ILE A 73 -5.85 12.70 -6.34
C ILE A 73 -5.68 13.45 -5.02
N ALA A 74 -4.70 14.34 -4.91
CA ALA A 74 -4.44 15.12 -3.70
C ALA A 74 -5.65 15.99 -3.31
N ASP A 75 -6.28 16.64 -4.28
CA ASP A 75 -7.49 17.46 -4.09
C ASP A 75 -8.68 16.62 -3.61
N SER A 76 -8.86 15.42 -4.20
CA SER A 76 -9.92 14.48 -3.80
C SER A 76 -9.73 14.01 -2.35
N LEU A 77 -8.48 13.82 -1.93
CA LEU A 77 -8.10 13.45 -0.57
C LEU A 77 -8.02 14.65 0.39
N LYS A 78 -8.11 15.89 -0.12
CA LYS A 78 -7.96 17.15 0.63
C LYS A 78 -6.62 17.26 1.37
N VAL A 79 -5.56 16.77 0.73
CA VAL A 79 -4.18 16.80 1.26
C VAL A 79 -3.26 17.59 0.33
N LYS A 80 -2.08 17.97 0.82
CA LYS A 80 -1.06 18.61 -0.02
C LYS A 80 -0.41 17.58 -0.95
N LEU A 81 -0.16 17.97 -2.20
CA LEU A 81 0.66 17.18 -3.11
C LEU A 81 2.15 17.48 -2.87
N ASN A 82 2.95 16.43 -2.71
CA ASN A 82 4.41 16.51 -2.73
C ASN A 82 4.95 15.63 -3.87
N LEU A 83 5.52 16.26 -4.89
CA LEU A 83 6.10 15.56 -6.02
C LEU A 83 7.53 15.15 -5.70
N VAL A 84 7.84 13.87 -5.91
CA VAL A 84 9.17 13.30 -5.65
C VAL A 84 9.75 12.85 -6.99
N SER A 85 10.83 13.51 -7.42
CA SER A 85 11.55 13.11 -8.63
C SER A 85 12.26 11.77 -8.40
N VAL A 86 11.90 10.76 -9.19
CA VAL A 86 12.51 9.42 -9.18
C VAL A 86 13.13 9.09 -10.54
N THR A 87 13.89 8.01 -10.60
CA THR A 87 14.45 7.39 -11.80
C THR A 87 14.07 5.91 -11.85
N GLY A 88 14.25 5.25 -13.00
CA GLY A 88 13.97 3.82 -13.11
C GLY A 88 14.74 2.96 -12.10
N GLN A 89 15.97 3.38 -11.76
CA GLN A 89 16.84 2.69 -10.82
C GLN A 89 16.44 2.88 -9.36
N ASN A 90 15.97 4.08 -8.98
CA ASN A 90 15.72 4.40 -7.57
C ASN A 90 14.23 4.29 -7.17
N ARG A 91 13.29 4.10 -8.09
CA ARG A 91 11.85 4.10 -7.75
C ARG A 91 11.44 3.05 -6.70
N ILE A 92 12.06 1.87 -6.69
CA ILE A 92 11.68 0.78 -5.77
C ILE A 92 12.05 1.10 -4.32
N PRO A 93 13.27 1.59 -4.02
CA PRO A 93 13.61 2.11 -2.69
C PRO A 93 12.72 3.24 -2.12
N TYR A 94 11.90 3.89 -2.93
CA TYR A 94 11.03 5.00 -2.52
C TYR A 94 9.56 4.58 -2.27
N LEU A 95 9.23 3.29 -2.43
CA LEU A 95 7.93 2.70 -2.11
C LEU A 95 7.87 2.22 -0.66
#